data_AF-A0A0N4UDE0-F1
#
_entry.id   AF-A0A0N4UDE0-F1
#
_cell.length_a   1.000
_cell.length_b   1.000
_cell.length_c   1.000
_cell.angle_alpha   90.00
_cell.angle_beta   90.00
_cell.angle_gamma   90.00
#
_symmetry.space_group_name_H-M   'P 1'
#
loop_
_entity.id
_entity.type
_entity.pdbx_description
1 polymer ?
#
loop_
_entity_poly.entity_id
_entity_poly.type
_entity_poly.pdbx_seq_one_letter_code
_entity_poly.pdbx_strand_id
1 'polypeptide(L)'
;MHPATIHFQILSSDEPLFHEQSLFGEEFKVGRDYFVFRTRSVAVAYLGFRLELFLNDCDNLNSLKRFAVAYAMPNAFPGDYGVASVNMMSKHDRPIGLLRVDYLFMNPLLKDVQLSMAVRTFSRHWKKRQALEVGHRGMGNSYTKMAAGRENTISSLNSAASKGADYVEFDVQLSKDKIAVIFHDFHVLVTVAKRDLPVFQANDSANDLSSNFHEMAVKDLKLKQLQLLRVSFHLFCLIIFIIYIEKFCSNSNSSDHFHLFPFQLEHRNVSLILCRNDSLPKGSLRLTAEADEAAENHPFPTLVEALQRVDPSVGFNIEIKYPMMQRNGEHECENYFKHNEYIDIILSDVFKYAGDRRILFSSFDPDICALINAKQQQYPVLFLCLGLTTRYEPFVDLRASSSNSAVNFAASLGILGVNFNSEDLLRDPSPIERARHFGLVSFVWGDDLNCKERIDYFKKVLLVDGVIYDRIGEICGERRNVFLIEREAKTSLFKQGVSPTSLDDTPSSPTISEKSVSSYSSTVSSISPYRENGYLNK
;
A
#
# COMPACT_ATOMS: atom_id res chain seq x y z
N MET A 1 10.16 -22.93 -30.61
CA MET A 1 9.87 -22.15 -29.39
C MET A 1 10.35 -22.98 -28.21
N HIS A 2 11.30 -22.49 -27.40
CA HIS A 2 11.57 -23.15 -26.12
C HIS A 2 10.32 -23.00 -25.25
N PRO A 3 9.81 -24.07 -24.62
CA PRO A 3 8.71 -23.94 -23.66
C PRO A 3 9.20 -23.08 -22.51
N ALA A 4 8.54 -21.95 -22.27
CA ALA A 4 8.78 -21.18 -21.06
C ALA A 4 8.36 -22.04 -19.87
N THR A 5 9.16 -22.06 -18.80
CA THR A 5 8.77 -22.75 -17.56
C THR A 5 7.49 -22.09 -17.02
N ILE A 6 6.45 -22.91 -16.85
CA ILE A 6 5.18 -22.48 -16.25
C ILE A 6 5.14 -23.09 -14.86
N HIS A 7 4.97 -22.24 -13.86
CA HIS A 7 4.70 -22.66 -12.50
C HIS A 7 3.19 -22.58 -12.25
N PHE A 8 2.71 -23.52 -11.45
CA PHE A 8 1.31 -23.73 -11.18
C PHE A 8 1.04 -23.76 -9.68
N GLN A 9 -0.10 -23.23 -9.26
CA GLN A 9 -0.62 -23.41 -7.90
C GLN A 9 -2.14 -23.56 -7.92
N ILE A 10 -2.64 -24.17 -6.85
CA ILE A 10 -4.07 -24.22 -6.51
C ILE A 10 -4.23 -23.37 -5.25
N LEU A 11 -4.85 -22.19 -5.37
CA LEU A 11 -4.95 -21.26 -4.25
C LEU A 11 -5.75 -21.82 -3.07
N SER A 12 -6.72 -22.69 -3.33
CA SER A 12 -7.56 -23.38 -2.34
C SER A 12 -6.90 -24.61 -1.70
N SER A 13 -5.66 -24.93 -2.09
CA SER A 13 -4.89 -26.07 -1.56
C SER A 13 -4.39 -25.78 -0.15
N ASP A 14 -4.21 -26.86 0.61
CA ASP A 14 -3.50 -26.81 1.90
C ASP A 14 -2.04 -26.44 1.71
N GLU A 15 -1.44 -26.80 0.56
CA GLU A 15 -0.11 -26.43 0.10
C GLU A 15 -0.23 -25.50 -1.13
N PRO A 16 -0.32 -24.18 -0.94
CA PRO A 16 -0.65 -23.22 -2.01
C PRO A 16 0.57 -22.78 -2.83
N LEU A 17 1.73 -23.41 -2.66
CA LEU A 17 2.98 -22.97 -3.27
C LEU A 17 3.04 -23.32 -4.75
N PHE A 18 3.66 -22.42 -5.53
CA PHE A 18 3.97 -22.66 -6.92
C PHE A 18 4.91 -23.86 -7.09
N HIS A 19 4.52 -24.79 -7.96
CA HIS A 19 5.29 -25.97 -8.33
C HIS A 19 5.20 -26.23 -9.84
N GLU A 20 5.97 -27.17 -10.36
CA GLU A 20 5.80 -27.63 -11.75
C GLU A 20 4.52 -28.45 -11.86
N GLN A 21 3.70 -28.15 -12.87
CA GLN A 21 2.47 -28.90 -13.12
C GLN A 21 2.78 -30.37 -13.43
N SER A 22 1.99 -31.29 -12.87
CA SER A 22 2.11 -32.71 -13.21
C SER A 22 1.92 -32.96 -14.71
N LEU A 23 2.49 -34.05 -15.24
CA LEU A 23 2.34 -34.43 -16.65
C LEU A 23 0.88 -34.57 -17.09
N PHE A 24 -0.02 -34.86 -16.15
CA PHE A 24 -1.44 -35.12 -16.39
C PHE A 24 -2.34 -33.96 -15.95
N GLY A 25 -1.75 -32.83 -15.53
CA GLY A 25 -2.48 -31.72 -14.94
C GLY A 25 -2.91 -32.01 -13.50
N GLU A 26 -3.84 -31.20 -13.01
CA GLU A 26 -4.36 -31.28 -11.64
C GLU A 26 -5.89 -31.27 -11.67
N GLU A 27 -6.51 -31.98 -10.73
CA GLU A 27 -7.97 -32.02 -10.63
C GLU A 27 -8.51 -30.65 -10.25
N PHE A 28 -9.44 -30.12 -11.06
CA PHE A 28 -10.09 -28.83 -10.80
C PHE A 28 -11.44 -29.05 -10.12
N LYS A 29 -11.56 -28.69 -8.84
CA LYS A 29 -12.81 -28.79 -8.08
C LYS A 29 -13.67 -27.56 -8.33
N VAL A 30 -14.71 -27.73 -9.14
CA VAL A 30 -15.65 -26.68 -9.52
C VAL A 30 -16.25 -26.01 -8.27
N GLY A 31 -16.24 -24.68 -8.25
CA GLY A 31 -16.78 -23.88 -7.14
C GLY A 31 -15.87 -23.79 -5.91
N ARG A 32 -14.71 -24.44 -5.93
CA ARG A 32 -13.71 -24.38 -4.86
C ARG A 32 -12.37 -23.88 -5.35
N ASP A 33 -11.88 -24.43 -6.46
CA ASP A 33 -10.49 -24.24 -6.85
C ASP A 33 -10.28 -22.99 -7.69
N TYR A 34 -9.16 -22.33 -7.43
CA TYR A 34 -8.67 -21.22 -8.21
C TYR A 34 -7.23 -21.53 -8.63
N PHE A 35 -7.07 -21.85 -9.90
CA PHE A 35 -5.80 -22.22 -10.50
C PHE A 35 -5.06 -20.95 -10.92
N VAL A 36 -3.82 -20.80 -10.47
CA VAL A 36 -2.97 -19.66 -10.84
C VAL A 36 -1.75 -20.19 -11.56
N PHE A 37 -1.48 -19.63 -12.73
CA PHE A 37 -0.31 -19.94 -13.55
C PHE A 37 0.61 -18.73 -13.57
N ARG A 38 1.91 -18.99 -13.48
CA ARG A 38 2.94 -17.95 -13.56
C ARG A 38 4.05 -18.38 -14.50
N THR A 39 4.46 -17.47 -15.37
CA THR A 39 5.62 -17.66 -16.23
C THR A 39 6.44 -16.37 -16.34
N ARG A 40 7.67 -16.48 -16.84
CA ARG A 40 8.57 -15.37 -17.10
C ARG A 40 9.07 -15.49 -18.53
N SER A 41 9.02 -14.40 -19.29
CA SER A 41 9.49 -14.34 -20.67
C SER A 41 10.02 -12.95 -20.98
N VAL A 42 11.05 -12.89 -21.84
CA VAL A 42 11.55 -11.64 -22.43
C VAL A 42 10.72 -11.16 -23.62
N ALA A 43 9.82 -12.02 -24.12
CA ALA A 43 9.03 -11.82 -25.32
C ALA A 43 7.53 -11.97 -25.01
N VAL A 44 7.06 -11.28 -23.97
CA VAL A 44 5.68 -11.37 -23.45
C VAL A 44 4.64 -11.11 -24.54
N ALA A 45 4.91 -10.15 -25.43
CA ALA A 45 4.04 -9.79 -26.57
C ALA A 45 3.83 -10.93 -27.60
N TYR A 46 4.63 -12.01 -27.53
CA TYR A 46 4.54 -13.17 -28.43
C TYR A 46 4.17 -14.45 -27.68
N LEU A 47 3.82 -14.35 -26.40
CA LEU A 47 3.52 -15.49 -25.57
C LEU A 47 2.10 -16.00 -25.88
N GLY A 48 2.00 -17.28 -26.21
CA GLY A 48 0.73 -17.98 -26.36
C GLY A 48 0.63 -19.14 -25.37
N PHE A 49 -0.57 -19.41 -24.88
CA PHE A 49 -0.84 -20.54 -23.99
C PHE A 49 -1.74 -21.56 -24.68
N ARG A 50 -1.42 -22.84 -24.47
CA ARG A 50 -2.30 -23.96 -24.82
C ARG A 50 -2.82 -24.54 -23.51
N LEU A 51 -4.14 -24.59 -23.37
CA LEU A 51 -4.81 -25.19 -22.23
C LEU A 51 -5.50 -26.46 -22.71
N GLU A 52 -5.24 -27.58 -22.03
CA GLU A 52 -5.85 -28.86 -22.33
C GLU A 52 -6.71 -29.29 -21.14
N LEU A 53 -7.97 -29.61 -21.40
CA LEU A 53 -8.91 -30.01 -20.37
C LEU A 53 -9.27 -31.48 -20.53
N PHE A 54 -9.21 -32.21 -19.42
CA PHE A 54 -9.43 -33.65 -19.35
C PHE A 54 -10.65 -33.95 -18.45
N LEU A 55 -11.42 -34.95 -18.84
CA LEU A 55 -12.43 -35.55 -17.97
C LEU A 55 -11.80 -36.75 -17.27
N ASN A 56 -12.03 -36.83 -15.96
CA ASN A 56 -11.78 -38.04 -15.20
C ASN A 56 -12.90 -39.03 -15.50
N ASP A 57 -12.56 -40.22 -15.98
CA ASP A 57 -13.54 -41.26 -16.25
C ASP A 57 -13.94 -41.91 -14.92
N CYS A 58 -15.22 -41.79 -14.51
CA CYS A 58 -15.71 -42.35 -13.26
C CYS A 58 -15.53 -43.87 -13.19
N ASP A 59 -15.46 -44.56 -14.34
CA ASP A 59 -15.31 -46.02 -14.38
C ASP A 59 -13.84 -46.47 -14.43
N ASN A 60 -12.89 -45.56 -14.72
CA ASN A 60 -11.48 -45.89 -14.80
C ASN A 60 -10.61 -44.68 -14.41
N LEU A 61 -10.29 -44.59 -13.11
CA LEU A 61 -9.47 -43.53 -12.49
C LEU A 61 -8.11 -43.28 -13.17
N ASN A 62 -7.60 -44.22 -13.98
CA ASN A 62 -6.35 -44.08 -14.71
C ASN A 62 -6.52 -43.61 -16.18
N SER A 63 -7.75 -43.39 -16.64
CA SER A 63 -8.07 -43.00 -18.00
C SER A 63 -8.53 -41.53 -18.06
N LEU A 64 -7.57 -40.63 -18.30
CA LEU A 64 -7.88 -39.22 -18.56
C LEU A 64 -8.22 -39.02 -20.03
N LYS A 65 -9.45 -38.58 -20.31
CA LYS A 65 -9.90 -38.27 -21.68
C LYS A 65 -9.90 -36.77 -21.91
N ARG A 66 -8.96 -36.27 -22.71
CA ARG A 66 -8.98 -34.86 -23.18
C ARG A 66 -10.31 -34.57 -23.86
N PHE A 67 -11.11 -33.64 -23.35
CA PHE A 67 -12.39 -33.29 -23.98
C PHE A 67 -12.33 -31.95 -24.70
N ALA A 68 -11.41 -31.06 -24.31
CA ALA A 68 -11.27 -29.74 -24.87
C ALA A 68 -9.80 -29.30 -25.01
N VAL A 69 -9.55 -28.39 -25.94
CA VAL A 69 -8.33 -27.60 -26.04
C VAL A 69 -8.68 -26.13 -26.27
N ALA A 70 -7.95 -25.22 -25.62
CA ALA A 70 -8.06 -23.79 -25.84
C ALA A 70 -6.68 -23.20 -26.13
N TYR A 71 -6.64 -22.20 -27.02
CA TYR A 71 -5.41 -21.50 -27.39
C TYR A 71 -5.56 -20.01 -27.07
N ALA A 72 -4.86 -19.54 -26.04
CA ALA A 72 -4.79 -18.12 -25.72
C ALA A 72 -3.58 -17.53 -26.45
N MET A 73 -3.84 -17.06 -27.67
CA MET A 73 -2.84 -16.38 -28.49
C MET A 73 -2.56 -14.96 -27.96
N PRO A 74 -1.43 -14.32 -28.31
CA PRO A 74 -1.08 -12.99 -27.77
C PRO A 74 -2.19 -11.93 -27.92
N ASN A 75 -2.94 -11.97 -29.02
CA ASN A 75 -4.07 -11.06 -29.27
C ASN A 75 -5.28 -11.29 -28.36
N ALA A 76 -5.35 -12.40 -27.62
CA ALA A 76 -6.36 -12.62 -26.59
C ALA A 76 -6.13 -11.73 -25.36
N PHE A 77 -4.97 -11.08 -25.26
CA PHE A 77 -4.57 -10.22 -24.15
C PHE A 77 -4.37 -8.77 -24.64
N PRO A 78 -5.43 -7.95 -24.73
CA PRO A 78 -5.36 -6.61 -25.31
C PRO A 78 -4.55 -5.59 -24.50
N GLY A 79 -4.13 -5.90 -23.27
CA GLY A 79 -3.37 -4.99 -22.43
C GLY A 79 -2.45 -5.71 -21.46
N ASP A 80 -2.07 -5.02 -20.39
CA ASP A 80 -1.23 -5.59 -19.33
C ASP A 80 -2.04 -6.34 -18.27
N TYR A 81 -3.37 -6.22 -18.27
CA TYR A 81 -4.24 -6.92 -17.33
C TYR A 81 -5.66 -7.03 -17.87
N GLY A 82 -6.45 -7.93 -17.28
CA GLY A 82 -7.88 -8.05 -17.53
C GLY A 82 -8.32 -9.50 -17.67
N VAL A 83 -9.40 -9.73 -18.42
CA VAL A 83 -9.98 -11.06 -18.64
C VAL A 83 -9.84 -11.46 -20.10
N ALA A 84 -9.07 -12.52 -20.38
CA ALA A 84 -8.99 -13.15 -21.69
C ALA A 84 -10.13 -14.18 -21.84
N SER A 85 -10.84 -14.12 -22.96
CA SER A 85 -11.90 -15.06 -23.30
C SER A 85 -11.43 -15.95 -24.45
N VAL A 86 -11.27 -17.24 -24.18
CA VAL A 86 -10.69 -18.23 -25.10
C VAL A 86 -11.69 -19.32 -25.45
N ASN A 87 -11.85 -19.59 -26.74
CA ASN A 87 -12.76 -20.64 -27.21
C ASN A 87 -12.18 -22.03 -26.90
N MET A 88 -13.00 -22.89 -26.31
CA MET A 88 -12.71 -24.29 -26.09
C MET A 88 -13.17 -25.11 -27.30
N MET A 89 -12.25 -25.86 -27.89
CA MET A 89 -12.48 -26.71 -29.06
C MET A 89 -12.48 -28.18 -28.65
N SER A 90 -13.48 -28.94 -29.11
CA SER A 90 -13.52 -30.39 -28.92
C SER A 90 -12.44 -31.12 -29.74
N LYS A 91 -12.34 -32.44 -29.56
CA LYS A 91 -11.48 -33.31 -30.40
C LYS A 91 -11.82 -33.26 -31.90
N HIS A 92 -12.99 -32.77 -32.28
CA HIS A 92 -13.46 -32.65 -33.66
C HIS A 92 -13.51 -31.19 -34.13
N ASP A 93 -12.73 -30.30 -33.50
CA ASP A 93 -12.63 -28.88 -33.82
C ASP A 93 -13.98 -28.14 -33.82
N ARG A 94 -14.94 -28.63 -33.03
CA ARG A 94 -16.19 -27.91 -32.76
C ARG A 94 -16.04 -27.07 -31.50
N PRO A 95 -16.45 -25.78 -31.49
CA PRO A 95 -16.48 -24.98 -30.28
C PRO A 95 -17.50 -25.58 -29.30
N ILE A 96 -17.09 -25.80 -28.05
CA ILE A 96 -17.93 -26.40 -27.01
C ILE A 96 -18.17 -25.48 -25.81
N GLY A 97 -17.47 -24.35 -25.76
CA GLY A 97 -17.65 -23.36 -24.69
C GLY A 97 -16.56 -22.30 -24.72
N LEU A 98 -16.61 -21.44 -23.70
CA LEU A 98 -15.68 -20.35 -23.50
C LEU A 98 -14.97 -20.54 -22.15
N LEU A 99 -13.65 -20.41 -22.16
CA LEU A 99 -12.82 -20.31 -20.97
C LEU A 99 -12.49 -18.84 -20.72
N ARG A 100 -12.72 -18.36 -19.49
CA ARG A 100 -12.29 -17.03 -19.06
C ARG A 100 -11.05 -17.16 -18.18
N VAL A 101 -10.05 -16.34 -18.44
CA VAL A 101 -8.77 -16.35 -17.72
C VAL A 101 -8.41 -14.92 -17.35
N ASP A 102 -8.33 -14.65 -16.05
CA ASP A 102 -7.78 -13.39 -15.55
C ASP A 102 -6.26 -13.39 -15.75
N TYR A 103 -5.71 -12.27 -16.20
CA TYR A 103 -4.28 -12.15 -16.47
C TYR A 103 -3.71 -10.82 -15.99
N LEU A 104 -2.43 -10.86 -15.64
CA LEU A 104 -1.60 -9.71 -15.29
C LEU A 104 -0.20 -9.89 -15.87
N PHE A 105 0.22 -8.96 -16.71
CA PHE A 105 1.59 -8.81 -17.20
C PHE A 105 2.33 -7.76 -16.38
N MET A 106 3.33 -8.21 -15.63
CA MET A 106 4.19 -7.35 -14.83
C MET A 106 5.41 -6.94 -15.65
N ASN A 107 5.48 -5.66 -16.03
CA ASN A 107 6.58 -5.12 -16.81
C ASN A 107 7.72 -4.66 -15.90
N PRO A 108 8.99 -4.65 -16.37
CA PRO A 108 10.09 -4.04 -15.63
C PRO A 108 9.80 -2.57 -15.29
N LEU A 109 10.38 -2.07 -14.19
CA LEU A 109 10.33 -0.64 -13.83
C LEU A 109 10.83 0.23 -14.99
N LEU A 110 10.19 1.39 -15.18
CA LEU A 110 10.63 2.40 -16.14
C LEU A 110 12.09 2.83 -15.84
N LYS A 111 12.87 3.02 -16.91
CA LYS A 111 14.36 3.02 -16.96
C LYS A 111 15.12 3.96 -16.00
N ASP A 112 14.45 4.87 -15.30
CA ASP A 112 15.10 5.93 -14.52
C ASP A 112 15.36 5.56 -13.05
N VAL A 113 15.01 4.34 -12.63
CA VAL A 113 15.28 3.85 -11.27
C VAL A 113 16.54 2.99 -11.25
N GLN A 114 17.62 3.52 -10.67
CA GLN A 114 18.86 2.78 -10.41
C GLN A 114 18.68 1.84 -9.21
N LEU A 115 18.24 0.60 -9.47
CA LEU A 115 18.25 -0.46 -8.46
C LEU A 115 19.61 -1.16 -8.44
N SER A 116 20.30 -1.13 -7.30
CA SER A 116 21.59 -1.79 -7.11
C SER A 116 21.42 -3.14 -6.40
N MET A 117 22.08 -4.17 -6.92
CA MET A 117 22.18 -5.48 -6.25
C MET A 117 22.96 -5.43 -4.92
N ALA A 118 23.67 -4.33 -4.65
CA ALA A 118 24.35 -4.13 -3.36
C ALA A 118 23.40 -3.70 -2.24
N VAL A 119 22.16 -3.31 -2.57
CA VAL A 119 21.17 -2.89 -1.59
C VAL A 119 20.67 -4.10 -0.80
N ARG A 120 20.64 -3.99 0.53
CA ARG A 120 20.13 -5.05 1.40
C ARG A 120 18.65 -5.26 1.13
N THR A 121 18.26 -6.50 0.85
CA THR A 121 16.86 -6.90 0.74
C THR A 121 16.25 -7.11 2.12
N PHE A 122 15.12 -6.46 2.38
CA PHE A 122 14.28 -6.73 3.55
C PHE A 122 12.99 -7.46 3.19
N SER A 123 12.84 -7.89 1.93
CA SER A 123 11.61 -8.48 1.37
C SER A 123 10.98 -9.56 2.26
N ARG A 124 11.83 -10.40 2.88
CA ARG A 124 11.42 -11.48 3.80
C ARG A 124 12.11 -11.41 5.17
N HIS A 125 12.85 -10.34 5.44
CA HIS A 125 13.58 -10.25 6.70
C HIS A 125 12.67 -9.71 7.80
N TRP A 126 12.30 -10.58 8.75
CA TRP A 126 11.65 -10.19 9.98
C TRP A 126 12.46 -10.64 11.19
N LYS A 127 12.89 -9.68 12.02
CA LYS A 127 13.53 -10.00 13.30
C LYS A 127 12.43 -10.21 14.34
N LYS A 128 12.34 -11.42 14.89
CA LYS A 128 11.46 -11.74 16.03
C LYS A 128 11.69 -10.75 17.19
N ARG A 129 10.60 -10.19 17.68
CA ARG A 129 10.55 -9.14 18.71
C ARG A 129 9.14 -9.06 19.27
N GLN A 130 8.93 -8.15 20.23
CA GLN A 130 7.57 -7.76 20.62
C GLN A 130 6.84 -7.12 19.43
N ALA A 131 5.53 -7.33 19.35
CA ALA A 131 4.70 -6.78 18.29
C ALA A 131 4.98 -5.29 18.06
N LEU A 132 5.20 -4.93 16.80
CA LEU A 132 5.32 -3.53 16.42
C LEU A 132 3.98 -2.83 16.54
N GLU A 133 4.02 -1.57 16.94
CA GLU A 133 2.82 -0.75 17.10
C GLU A 133 2.87 0.38 16.08
N VAL A 134 1.87 0.37 15.20
CA VAL A 134 1.78 1.22 14.02
C VAL A 134 0.62 2.20 14.17
N GLY A 135 0.88 3.48 13.96
CA GLY A 135 -0.14 4.52 14.02
C GLY A 135 -0.96 4.54 12.74
N HIS A 136 -2.23 4.16 12.83
CA HIS A 136 -3.15 4.14 11.69
C HIS A 136 -3.42 5.56 11.20
N ARG A 137 -3.16 5.84 9.91
CA ARG A 137 -3.24 7.19 9.30
C ARG A 137 -2.56 8.29 10.14
N GLY A 138 -1.47 7.91 10.82
CA GLY A 138 -0.85 8.67 11.91
C GLY A 138 -1.55 8.44 13.26
N MET A 139 -2.26 9.45 13.76
CA MET A 139 -2.98 9.41 15.04
C MET A 139 -4.41 8.87 14.93
N GLY A 140 -4.84 8.43 13.76
CA GLY A 140 -6.14 7.81 13.55
C GLY A 140 -7.28 8.78 13.26
N ASN A 141 -8.49 8.23 13.27
CA ASN A 141 -9.66 8.87 12.69
C ASN A 141 -10.13 10.09 13.50
N SER A 142 -10.13 11.24 12.82
CA SER A 142 -10.32 12.55 13.44
C SER A 142 -11.75 13.01 13.63
N TYR A 143 -12.71 12.21 13.16
CA TYR A 143 -14.11 12.64 13.05
C TYR A 143 -14.95 12.31 14.28
N THR A 144 -14.36 11.61 15.26
CA THR A 144 -14.88 11.59 16.63
C THR A 144 -14.40 12.85 17.35
N LYS A 145 -15.25 13.49 18.15
CA LYS A 145 -15.01 14.78 18.86
C LYS A 145 -13.72 14.85 19.72
N MET A 146 -12.91 13.79 19.75
CA MET A 146 -11.80 13.61 20.68
C MET A 146 -10.43 13.40 20.00
N ALA A 147 -10.31 13.53 18.68
CA ALA A 147 -9.04 13.27 18.02
C ALA A 147 -8.10 14.48 18.02
N ALA A 148 -6.83 14.23 18.38
CA ALA A 148 -5.80 15.26 18.55
C ALA A 148 -5.21 15.81 17.24
N GLY A 149 -5.38 15.10 16.11
CA GLY A 149 -4.80 15.46 14.83
C GLY A 149 -5.60 14.88 13.67
N ARG A 150 -5.53 15.55 12.52
CA ARG A 150 -6.24 15.17 11.30
C ARG A 150 -5.58 13.97 10.62
N GLU A 151 -6.31 12.88 10.38
CA GLU A 151 -5.77 11.68 9.73
C GLU A 151 -5.10 12.00 8.39
N ASN A 152 -4.08 11.22 8.01
CA ASN A 152 -3.40 11.36 6.72
C ASN A 152 -2.81 12.78 6.46
N THR A 153 -2.41 13.48 7.53
CA THR A 153 -1.68 14.75 7.47
C THR A 153 -0.27 14.62 8.03
N ILE A 154 0.65 15.49 7.59
CA ILE A 154 2.03 15.51 8.10
C ILE A 154 2.05 15.68 9.63
N SER A 155 1.19 16.55 10.15
CA SER A 155 1.02 16.77 11.59
C SER A 155 0.61 15.50 12.34
N SER A 156 -0.38 14.76 11.83
CA SER A 156 -0.82 13.50 12.43
C SER A 156 0.28 12.43 12.42
N LEU A 157 1.01 12.32 11.31
CA LEU A 157 2.13 11.37 11.20
C LEU A 157 3.26 11.70 12.18
N ASN A 158 3.66 12.98 12.28
CA ASN A 158 4.67 13.42 13.23
C ASN A 158 4.20 13.30 14.69
N SER A 159 2.91 13.55 14.96
CA SER A 159 2.33 13.35 16.29
C SER A 159 2.44 11.89 16.73
N ALA A 160 2.05 10.93 15.88
CA ALA A 160 2.23 9.51 16.16
C ALA A 160 3.71 9.13 16.35
N ALA A 161 4.62 9.67 15.53
CA ALA A 161 6.06 9.46 15.69
C ALA A 161 6.57 9.93 17.06
N SER A 162 6.21 11.16 17.46
CA SER A 162 6.58 11.74 18.76
C SER A 162 6.00 10.97 19.95
N LYS A 163 4.85 10.31 19.77
CA LYS A 163 4.24 9.41 20.76
C LYS A 163 4.82 7.98 20.72
N GLY A 164 5.91 7.78 19.96
CA GLY A 164 6.72 6.58 19.98
C GLY A 164 6.24 5.49 19.04
N ALA A 165 5.42 5.79 18.02
CA ALA A 165 5.08 4.84 16.95
C ALA A 165 6.32 4.16 16.35
N ASP A 166 6.25 2.87 16.03
CA ASP A 166 7.34 2.17 15.31
C ASP A 166 7.25 2.46 13.82
N TYR A 167 6.03 2.39 13.30
CA TYR A 167 5.65 2.81 11.98
C TYR A 167 4.46 3.75 12.05
N VAL A 168 4.30 4.60 11.05
CA VAL A 168 3.02 5.23 10.73
C VAL A 168 2.50 4.61 9.44
N GLU A 169 1.23 4.25 9.46
CA GLU A 169 0.48 3.79 8.30
C GLU A 169 -0.23 4.99 7.67
N PHE A 170 -0.30 5.01 6.33
CA PHE A 170 -1.09 5.98 5.57
C PHE A 170 -1.37 5.51 4.15
N ASP A 171 -2.46 6.02 3.59
CA ASP A 171 -2.99 5.67 2.28
C ASP A 171 -2.39 6.50 1.16
N VAL A 172 -1.88 5.87 0.11
CA VAL A 172 -1.36 6.53 -1.09
C VAL A 172 -2.19 6.18 -2.31
N GLN A 173 -2.56 7.22 -3.06
CA GLN A 173 -3.13 7.09 -4.41
C GLN A 173 -2.65 8.20 -5.34
N LEU A 174 -2.96 8.12 -6.64
CA LEU A 174 -2.53 9.14 -7.62
C LEU A 174 -3.62 10.18 -7.90
N SER A 175 -3.20 11.44 -8.00
CA SER A 175 -3.99 12.53 -8.58
C SER A 175 -4.08 12.44 -10.11
N LYS A 176 -4.90 13.29 -10.74
CA LYS A 176 -5.03 13.38 -12.22
C LYS A 176 -3.72 13.65 -12.95
N ASP A 177 -2.89 14.48 -12.35
CA ASP A 177 -1.54 14.81 -12.85
C ASP A 177 -0.47 13.81 -12.40
N LYS A 178 -0.89 12.62 -11.95
CA LYS A 178 -0.03 11.47 -11.63
C LYS A 178 0.96 11.76 -10.50
N ILE A 179 0.51 12.49 -9.49
CA ILE A 179 1.29 12.74 -8.28
C ILE A 179 0.74 11.86 -7.15
N ALA A 180 1.62 11.17 -6.43
CA ALA A 180 1.26 10.38 -5.28
C ALA A 180 0.81 11.28 -4.12
N VAL A 181 -0.48 11.19 -3.78
CA VAL A 181 -1.14 11.93 -2.71
C VAL A 181 -1.55 11.00 -1.57
N ILE A 182 -1.49 11.50 -0.35
CA ILE A 182 -1.88 10.77 0.85
C ILE A 182 -3.34 11.07 1.17
N PHE A 183 -4.22 10.08 0.98
CA PHE A 183 -5.65 10.19 1.26
C PHE A 183 -6.34 8.82 1.15
N HIS A 184 -7.28 8.56 2.08
CA HIS A 184 -7.92 7.25 2.22
C HIS A 184 -9.02 6.96 1.19
N ASP A 185 -9.98 7.86 1.00
CA ASP A 185 -11.14 7.54 0.16
C ASP A 185 -10.81 7.73 -1.34
N PHE A 186 -11.40 6.94 -2.23
CA PHE A 186 -11.21 7.17 -3.68
C PHE A 186 -11.93 8.43 -4.18
N HIS A 187 -12.90 8.90 -3.41
CA HIS A 187 -13.76 10.02 -3.75
C HIS A 187 -13.73 11.08 -2.64
N VAL A 188 -13.93 12.33 -3.05
CA VAL A 188 -14.14 13.46 -2.16
C VAL A 188 -15.54 14.01 -2.39
N LEU A 189 -16.24 14.32 -1.31
CA LEU A 189 -17.50 15.06 -1.40
C LEU A 189 -17.18 16.55 -1.40
N VAL A 190 -17.61 17.26 -2.44
CA VAL A 190 -17.42 18.71 -2.57
C VAL A 190 -18.75 19.45 -2.56
N THR A 191 -18.79 20.60 -1.92
CA THR A 191 -19.89 21.57 -2.03
C THR A 191 -19.35 22.95 -2.39
N VAL A 192 -20.18 23.77 -3.01
CA VAL A 192 -19.82 25.16 -3.34
C VAL A 192 -20.14 26.05 -2.15
N ALA A 193 -19.18 26.85 -1.70
CA ALA A 193 -19.43 27.90 -0.71
C ALA A 193 -20.49 28.88 -1.24
N LYS A 194 -21.73 28.78 -0.77
CA LYS A 194 -22.74 29.83 -0.98
C LYS A 194 -22.45 30.97 0.02
N ARG A 195 -22.40 32.21 -0.46
CA ARG A 195 -22.37 33.39 0.42
C ARG A 195 -23.67 33.41 1.22
N ASP A 196 -23.55 33.32 2.55
CA ASP A 196 -24.54 33.60 3.59
C ASP A 196 -26.00 33.51 3.14
N LEU A 197 -26.58 32.30 3.21
CA LEU A 197 -28.02 32.19 3.42
C LEU A 197 -28.25 32.18 4.95
N PRO A 198 -29.19 32.98 5.49
CA PRO A 198 -29.45 33.01 6.92
C PRO A 198 -29.84 31.62 7.39
N VAL A 199 -29.11 31.09 8.37
CA VAL A 199 -29.44 29.87 9.09
C VAL A 199 -30.68 30.13 9.97
N PHE A 200 -31.84 30.31 9.33
CA PHE A 200 -33.16 30.35 9.97
C PHE A 200 -34.22 29.99 8.92
N GLN A 201 -34.19 28.74 8.45
CA GLN A 201 -35.36 27.96 7.99
C GLN A 201 -34.83 26.61 7.45
N ALA A 202 -34.47 25.71 8.36
CA ALA A 202 -34.37 24.29 8.06
C ALA A 202 -35.58 23.60 8.69
N ASN A 203 -36.76 23.96 8.19
CA ASN A 203 -37.87 23.02 8.18
C ASN A 203 -37.84 22.40 6.78
N ASP A 204 -37.98 21.07 6.74
CA ASP A 204 -38.27 20.25 5.57
C ASP A 204 -37.12 19.39 5.00
N SER A 205 -37.18 18.13 5.44
CA SER A 205 -36.76 16.90 4.75
C SER A 205 -35.27 16.71 4.43
N ALA A 206 -34.69 15.66 5.01
CA ALA A 206 -33.33 15.16 4.79
C ALA A 206 -32.95 14.88 3.31
N ASN A 207 -33.91 14.94 2.38
CA ASN A 207 -33.69 14.70 0.96
C ASN A 207 -33.04 15.87 0.21
N ASP A 208 -33.01 17.09 0.74
CA ASP A 208 -32.41 18.25 0.03
C ASP A 208 -30.93 18.51 0.37
N LEU A 209 -30.34 17.73 1.29
CA LEU A 209 -28.91 17.81 1.55
C LEU A 209 -28.08 17.14 0.44
N SER A 210 -28.55 16.03 -0.13
CA SER A 210 -27.82 15.31 -1.18
C SER A 210 -27.70 16.12 -2.47
N SER A 211 -28.61 17.07 -2.73
CA SER A 211 -28.62 17.89 -3.95
C SER A 211 -27.47 18.91 -4.02
N ASN A 212 -26.79 19.19 -2.90
CA ASN A 212 -25.73 20.21 -2.81
C ASN A 212 -24.31 19.63 -2.69
N PHE A 213 -24.15 18.31 -2.65
CA PHE A 213 -22.84 17.65 -2.62
C PHE A 213 -22.59 16.96 -3.95
N HIS A 214 -21.38 17.13 -4.46
CA HIS A 214 -20.90 16.44 -5.65
C HIS A 214 -19.77 15.51 -5.24
N GLU A 215 -19.88 14.26 -5.62
CA GLU A 215 -18.79 13.30 -5.46
C GLU A 215 -17.82 13.45 -6.63
N MET A 216 -16.52 13.51 -6.32
CA MET A 216 -15.46 13.61 -7.31
C MET A 216 -14.36 12.60 -6.99
N ALA A 217 -13.92 11.83 -7.98
CA ALA A 217 -12.82 10.91 -7.78
C ALA A 217 -11.49 11.69 -7.67
N VAL A 218 -10.63 11.27 -6.75
CA VAL A 218 -9.31 11.88 -6.53
C VAL A 218 -8.45 11.83 -7.81
N LYS A 219 -8.54 10.73 -8.56
CA LYS A 219 -7.88 10.56 -9.87
C LYS A 219 -8.30 11.58 -10.93
N ASP A 220 -9.43 12.26 -10.75
CA ASP A 220 -9.98 13.23 -11.70
C ASP A 220 -9.66 14.69 -11.31
N LEU A 221 -8.95 14.89 -10.20
CA LEU A 221 -8.49 16.18 -9.70
C LEU A 221 -6.96 16.28 -9.74
N LYS A 222 -6.42 17.40 -10.23
CA LYS A 222 -4.98 17.70 -10.13
C LYS A 222 -4.60 17.99 -8.69
N LEU A 223 -3.34 17.78 -8.31
CA LEU A 223 -2.85 18.08 -6.95
C LEU A 223 -3.24 19.48 -6.47
N LYS A 224 -3.03 20.50 -7.32
CA LYS A 224 -3.40 21.88 -6.98
C LYS A 224 -4.89 22.06 -6.70
N GLN A 225 -5.76 21.30 -7.35
CA GLN A 225 -7.20 21.35 -7.10
C GLN A 225 -7.53 20.67 -5.76
N LEU A 226 -6.92 19.52 -5.47
CA LEU A 226 -7.07 18.81 -4.19
C LEU A 226 -6.61 19.69 -3.01
N GLN A 227 -5.44 20.33 -3.11
CA GLN A 227 -4.88 21.18 -2.06
C GLN A 227 -5.65 22.48 -1.83
N LEU A 228 -6.56 22.87 -2.74
CA LEU A 228 -7.48 24.01 -2.53
C LEU A 228 -8.74 23.62 -1.75
N LEU A 229 -9.03 22.32 -1.64
CA LEU A 229 -10.18 21.84 -0.91
C LEU A 229 -10.00 22.07 0.58
N ARG A 230 -10.89 22.87 1.17
CA ARG A 230 -10.95 23.07 2.62
C ARG A 230 -11.98 22.14 3.22
N VAL A 231 -11.72 21.57 4.39
CA VAL A 231 -12.73 20.75 5.06
C VAL A 231 -13.73 21.60 5.79
N SER A 232 -15.00 21.24 5.61
CA SER A 232 -16.08 21.65 6.48
C SER A 232 -16.32 20.56 7.51
N PHE A 233 -15.94 20.83 8.75
CA PHE A 233 -16.33 19.99 9.88
C PHE A 233 -17.81 20.23 10.17
N HIS A 234 -18.77 19.64 9.43
CA HIS A 234 -20.17 19.56 9.88
C HIS A 234 -20.99 18.62 8.97
N LEU A 235 -20.93 17.31 9.22
CA LEU A 235 -22.08 16.41 9.41
C LEU A 235 -21.61 14.94 9.32
N PHE A 236 -21.98 14.13 10.32
CA PHE A 236 -22.05 12.66 10.28
C PHE A 236 -20.95 11.91 9.50
N CYS A 237 -19.78 11.70 10.12
CA CYS A 237 -18.71 10.78 9.68
C CYS A 237 -18.17 10.94 8.24
N LEU A 238 -18.71 11.86 7.43
CA LEU A 238 -18.32 12.09 6.04
C LEU A 238 -17.41 13.31 5.94
N ILE A 239 -16.32 13.17 5.19
CA ILE A 239 -15.42 14.28 4.91
C ILE A 239 -16.03 15.12 3.79
N ILE A 240 -16.51 16.31 4.15
CA ILE A 240 -17.06 17.27 3.19
C ILE A 240 -16.03 18.37 2.95
N PHE A 241 -15.73 18.60 1.68
CA PHE A 241 -14.86 19.68 1.23
C PHE A 241 -15.66 20.84 0.65
N ILE A 242 -15.22 22.07 0.92
CA ILE A 242 -15.80 23.30 0.38
C ILE A 242 -14.91 23.83 -0.74
N ILE A 243 -15.53 24.07 -1.90
CA ILE A 243 -14.95 24.80 -3.02
C ILE A 243 -15.36 26.27 -2.89
N TYR A 244 -14.36 27.15 -2.76
CA TYR A 244 -14.58 28.59 -2.83
C TYR A 244 -14.54 29.06 -4.29
N ILE A 245 -15.67 29.57 -4.78
CA ILE A 245 -15.76 30.23 -6.09
C ILE A 245 -15.96 31.72 -5.83
N GLU A 246 -14.89 32.52 -5.94
CA GLU A 246 -15.07 33.97 -6.02
C GLU A 246 -15.57 34.34 -7.42
N LYS A 247 -16.81 34.85 -7.47
CA LYS A 247 -17.39 35.41 -8.69
C LYS A 247 -16.65 36.70 -9.03
N PHE A 248 -15.89 36.70 -10.13
CA PHE A 248 -15.28 37.90 -10.68
C PHE A 248 -16.41 38.85 -11.12
N CYS A 249 -16.61 39.95 -10.39
CA CYS A 249 -17.37 41.08 -10.91
C CYS A 249 -16.46 41.81 -11.90
N SER A 250 -16.68 41.58 -13.19
CA SER A 250 -16.01 42.30 -14.26
C SER A 250 -16.31 43.79 -14.17
N ASN A 251 -15.42 44.54 -13.54
CA ASN A 251 -15.24 45.95 -13.80
C ASN A 251 -13.78 46.15 -14.21
N SER A 252 -13.61 46.86 -15.33
CA SER A 252 -12.37 47.33 -15.96
C SER A 252 -11.71 46.41 -16.99
N ASN A 253 -11.56 47.01 -18.17
CA ASN A 253 -10.89 46.56 -19.37
C ASN A 253 -9.48 46.05 -19.09
N SER A 254 -9.30 44.73 -19.03
CA SER A 254 -8.03 44.10 -19.37
C SER A 254 -8.30 42.72 -19.94
N SER A 255 -7.77 42.49 -21.13
CA SER A 255 -7.88 41.25 -21.89
C SER A 255 -6.87 40.23 -21.35
N ASP A 256 -7.16 39.65 -20.18
CA ASP A 256 -6.46 38.46 -19.72
C ASP A 256 -7.39 37.25 -19.85
N HIS A 257 -7.06 36.40 -20.81
CA HIS A 257 -7.75 35.14 -21.09
C HIS A 257 -7.53 34.15 -19.94
N PHE A 258 -8.50 34.02 -19.03
CA PHE A 258 -8.58 32.90 -18.11
C PHE A 258 -9.25 31.70 -18.80
N HIS A 259 -8.54 30.57 -18.88
CA HIS A 259 -9.10 29.31 -19.35
C HIS A 259 -9.97 28.69 -18.26
N LEU A 260 -11.29 28.91 -18.34
CA LEU A 260 -12.26 28.05 -17.67
C LEU A 260 -12.16 26.66 -18.30
N PHE A 261 -11.95 25.63 -17.47
CA PHE A 261 -12.18 24.25 -17.89
C PHE A 261 -13.68 23.96 -17.70
N PRO A 262 -14.46 23.79 -18.78
CA PRO A 262 -15.82 23.32 -18.65
C PRO A 262 -15.75 21.84 -18.23
N PHE A 263 -16.16 21.55 -17.00
CA PHE A 263 -16.48 20.19 -16.58
C PHE A 263 -17.99 20.01 -16.82
N GLN A 264 -18.34 19.21 -17.81
CA GLN A 264 -19.72 18.75 -17.99
C GLN A 264 -19.97 17.61 -17.00
N LEU A 265 -20.58 17.93 -15.87
CA LEU A 265 -21.44 16.99 -15.17
C LEU A 265 -22.82 17.07 -15.81
N GLU A 266 -23.46 15.92 -16.00
CA GLU A 266 -24.83 15.85 -16.52
C GLU A 266 -25.70 16.90 -15.81
N HIS A 267 -26.17 17.86 -16.60
CA HIS A 267 -27.12 18.92 -16.27
C HIS A 267 -26.69 20.23 -15.58
N ARG A 268 -25.45 20.48 -15.12
CA ARG A 268 -24.98 21.86 -14.80
C ARG A 268 -23.47 22.05 -14.97
N ASN A 269 -23.06 23.12 -15.68
CA ASN A 269 -21.68 23.58 -15.79
C ASN A 269 -21.15 24.07 -14.43
N VAL A 270 -20.45 23.22 -13.67
CA VAL A 270 -19.67 23.64 -12.50
C VAL A 270 -18.24 23.86 -12.95
N SER A 271 -17.82 25.12 -13.04
CA SER A 271 -16.43 25.48 -13.36
C SER A 271 -15.63 25.57 -12.07
N LEU A 272 -14.64 24.68 -11.90
CA LEU A 272 -13.66 24.75 -10.82
C LEU A 272 -12.71 25.91 -11.13
N ILE A 273 -13.00 27.10 -10.58
CA ILE A 273 -12.17 28.29 -10.80
C ILE A 273 -10.91 28.16 -9.92
N LEU A 274 -9.77 27.90 -10.57
CA LEU A 274 -8.44 28.01 -9.98
C LEU A 274 -8.09 29.51 -9.86
N CYS A 275 -8.38 30.14 -8.71
CA CYS A 275 -7.91 31.50 -8.42
C CYS A 275 -6.93 31.53 -7.24
N ARG A 276 -5.78 32.16 -7.49
CA ARG A 276 -4.75 32.50 -6.51
C ARG A 276 -5.14 33.87 -5.94
N ASN A 277 -5.60 33.91 -4.70
CA ASN A 277 -5.95 35.19 -4.05
C ASN A 277 -4.76 35.74 -3.27
N ASP A 278 -4.02 36.64 -3.91
CA ASP A 278 -3.43 37.79 -3.24
C ASP A 278 -4.51 38.89 -3.25
N SER A 279 -4.92 39.34 -2.07
CA SER A 279 -5.89 40.43 -1.78
C SER A 279 -7.41 40.11 -1.89
N LEU A 280 -8.02 39.79 -0.74
CA LEU A 280 -9.48 39.82 -0.53
C LEU A 280 -9.85 41.11 0.25
N PRO A 281 -10.96 41.80 -0.07
CA PRO A 281 -11.36 43.03 0.62
C PRO A 281 -11.97 42.75 2.01
N LYS A 282 -11.71 43.66 2.97
CA LYS A 282 -12.23 43.63 4.34
C LYS A 282 -13.76 43.70 4.35
N GLY A 283 -14.43 42.60 4.67
CA GLY A 283 -15.89 42.59 4.88
C GLY A 283 -16.60 41.24 4.80
N SER A 284 -15.95 40.16 4.36
CA SER A 284 -16.58 38.82 4.33
C SER A 284 -16.49 38.12 5.68
N LEU A 285 -17.62 37.65 6.21
CA LEU A 285 -17.68 36.77 7.37
C LEU A 285 -16.84 35.51 7.08
N ARG A 286 -15.67 35.42 7.73
CA ARG A 286 -14.79 34.26 7.67
C ARG A 286 -15.39 33.17 8.55
N LEU A 287 -15.97 32.13 7.96
CA LEU A 287 -15.91 30.79 8.56
C LEU A 287 -14.51 30.23 8.25
N THR A 288 -13.53 30.79 8.94
CA THR A 288 -12.19 30.22 9.00
C THR A 288 -12.25 28.96 9.86
N ALA A 289 -12.02 27.79 9.25
CA ALA A 289 -10.95 26.95 9.79
C ALA A 289 -9.78 27.90 10.01
N GLU A 290 -9.33 28.04 11.27
CA GLU A 290 -8.44 29.10 11.73
C GLU A 290 -7.44 29.50 10.64
N ALA A 291 -7.29 30.79 10.37
CA ALA A 291 -6.40 31.27 9.31
C ALA A 291 -4.91 30.93 9.54
N ASP A 292 -4.61 30.19 10.63
CA ASP A 292 -3.34 29.63 11.05
C ASP A 292 -3.40 28.10 11.21
N GLU A 293 -4.25 27.36 10.47
CA GLU A 293 -4.00 25.92 10.33
C GLU A 293 -2.62 25.76 9.70
N ALA A 294 -1.64 25.32 10.50
CA ALA A 294 -0.28 25.11 10.05
C ALA A 294 -0.33 24.25 8.78
N ALA A 295 0.52 24.54 7.80
CA ALA A 295 0.57 23.82 6.51
C ALA A 295 0.73 22.29 6.67
N GLU A 296 1.09 21.81 7.86
CA GLU A 296 1.17 20.41 8.25
C GLU A 296 -0.19 19.73 8.52
N ASN A 297 -1.25 20.51 8.75
CA ASN A 297 -2.63 20.05 8.93
C ASN A 297 -3.41 20.04 7.60
N HIS A 298 -2.82 20.54 6.51
CA HIS A 298 -3.47 20.57 5.22
C HIS A 298 -3.70 19.14 4.69
N PRO A 299 -4.88 18.87 4.10
CA PRO A 299 -5.17 17.58 3.50
C PRO A 299 -4.37 17.36 2.21
N PHE A 300 -4.35 16.10 1.76
CA PHE A 300 -3.67 15.66 0.54
C PHE A 300 -2.18 16.02 0.48
N PRO A 301 -1.38 15.79 1.55
CA PRO A 301 0.07 15.90 1.39
C PRO A 301 0.53 14.88 0.37
N THR A 302 1.58 15.21 -0.37
CA THR A 302 2.18 14.26 -1.31
C THR A 302 3.01 13.21 -0.56
N LEU A 303 3.19 12.05 -1.16
CA LEU A 303 4.11 11.02 -0.64
C LEU A 303 5.53 11.58 -0.46
N VAL A 304 5.98 12.40 -1.40
CA VAL A 304 7.30 13.07 -1.34
C VAL A 304 7.38 13.99 -0.12
N GLU A 305 6.35 14.80 0.15
CA GLU A 305 6.31 15.64 1.34
C GLU A 305 6.37 14.82 2.63
N ALA A 306 5.65 13.69 2.70
CA ALA A 306 5.74 12.81 3.87
C ALA A 306 7.13 12.22 4.05
N LEU A 307 7.75 11.68 2.99
CA LEU A 307 9.10 11.10 3.05
C LEU A 307 10.13 12.12 3.56
N GLN A 308 9.97 13.39 3.20
CA GLN A 308 10.88 14.49 3.56
C GLN A 308 10.60 15.12 4.93
N ARG A 309 9.32 15.27 5.31
CA ARG A 309 8.90 16.11 6.47
C ARG A 309 8.52 15.32 7.71
N VAL A 310 8.22 14.03 7.59
CA VAL A 310 7.95 13.19 8.76
C VAL A 310 9.26 12.78 9.42
N ASP A 311 9.30 12.68 10.74
CA ASP A 311 10.47 12.27 11.51
C ASP A 311 11.14 11.02 10.91
N PRO A 312 12.45 11.03 10.58
CA PRO A 312 13.13 9.92 9.92
C PRO A 312 13.30 8.66 10.79
N SER A 313 13.05 8.73 12.09
CA SER A 313 13.14 7.60 13.01
C SER A 313 11.94 6.65 12.95
N VAL A 314 10.76 7.15 12.56
CA VAL A 314 9.56 6.32 12.39
C VAL A 314 9.58 5.65 11.00
N GLY A 315 9.22 4.36 10.95
CA GLY A 315 9.05 3.67 9.68
C GLY A 315 7.74 4.07 8.99
N PHE A 316 7.63 3.83 7.69
CA PHE A 316 6.35 3.97 6.96
C PHE A 316 5.77 2.62 6.60
N ASN A 317 4.47 2.43 6.88
CA ASN A 317 3.66 1.43 6.20
C ASN A 317 2.83 2.17 5.14
N ILE A 318 3.22 2.05 3.88
CA ILE A 318 2.58 2.74 2.76
C ILE A 318 1.50 1.82 2.21
N GLU A 319 0.24 2.11 2.51
CA GLU A 319 -0.90 1.44 1.88
C GLU A 319 -1.07 1.99 0.46
N ILE A 320 -0.79 1.18 -0.56
CA ILE A 320 -1.08 1.54 -1.95
C ILE A 320 -2.53 1.18 -2.23
N LYS A 321 -3.37 2.21 -2.30
CA LYS A 321 -4.78 2.04 -2.63
C LYS A 321 -4.95 1.77 -4.12
N TYR A 322 -5.78 0.79 -4.43
CA TYR A 322 -6.19 0.52 -5.80
C TYR A 322 -7.63 -0.03 -5.76
N PRO A 323 -8.56 0.54 -6.54
CA PRO A 323 -9.97 0.22 -6.40
C PRO A 323 -10.28 -1.17 -6.93
N MET A 324 -11.12 -1.90 -6.21
CA MET A 324 -11.53 -3.26 -6.51
C MET A 324 -13.05 -3.36 -6.73
N MET A 325 -13.46 -4.46 -7.37
CA MET A 325 -14.88 -4.82 -7.49
C MET A 325 -15.37 -5.45 -6.19
N GLN A 326 -16.48 -4.94 -5.67
CA GLN A 326 -17.15 -5.42 -4.47
C GLN A 326 -18.24 -6.44 -4.80
N ARG A 327 -18.59 -7.30 -3.83
CA ARG A 327 -19.54 -8.42 -4.01
C ARG A 327 -20.98 -7.94 -4.24
N ASN A 328 -21.32 -6.73 -3.81
CA ASN A 328 -22.59 -6.06 -4.14
C ASN A 328 -22.70 -5.63 -5.62
N GLY A 329 -21.61 -5.74 -6.40
CA GLY A 329 -21.56 -5.36 -7.82
C GLY A 329 -21.08 -3.93 -8.08
N GLU A 330 -20.80 -3.15 -7.03
CA GLU A 330 -20.24 -1.81 -7.13
C GLU A 330 -18.71 -1.89 -7.30
N HIS A 331 -18.15 -0.97 -8.09
CA HIS A 331 -16.70 -0.83 -8.24
C HIS A 331 -16.23 0.42 -7.48
N GLU A 332 -15.24 0.28 -6.62
CA GLU A 332 -14.81 1.36 -5.70
C GLU A 332 -14.40 2.66 -6.42
N CYS A 333 -13.82 2.55 -7.62
CA CYS A 333 -13.60 3.67 -8.54
C CYS A 333 -13.30 3.15 -9.96
N GLU A 334 -14.22 3.31 -10.91
CA GLU A 334 -14.06 2.82 -12.28
C GLU A 334 -13.05 3.62 -13.12
N ASN A 335 -12.59 3.03 -14.22
CA ASN A 335 -11.69 3.68 -15.20
C ASN A 335 -10.43 4.27 -14.52
N TYR A 336 -9.78 3.44 -13.71
CA TYR A 336 -8.59 3.80 -12.95
C TYR A 336 -7.30 3.73 -13.78
N PHE A 337 -6.18 4.11 -13.17
CA PHE A 337 -4.85 4.07 -13.79
C PHE A 337 -4.41 2.63 -14.10
N LYS A 338 -3.55 2.44 -15.11
CA LYS A 338 -2.97 1.13 -15.40
C LYS A 338 -2.01 0.71 -14.28
N HIS A 339 -2.15 -0.53 -13.81
CA HIS A 339 -1.36 -1.07 -12.69
C HIS A 339 0.17 -0.86 -12.80
N ASN A 340 0.79 -1.17 -13.95
CA ASN A 340 2.23 -1.00 -14.14
C ASN A 340 2.67 0.46 -13.96
N GLU A 341 2.02 1.39 -14.66
CA GLU A 341 2.33 2.82 -14.59
C GLU A 341 2.10 3.36 -13.18
N TYR A 342 0.99 2.96 -12.55
CA TYR A 342 0.62 3.38 -11.21
C TYR A 342 1.71 3.04 -10.18
N ILE A 343 2.19 1.80 -10.20
CA ILE A 343 3.23 1.33 -9.29
C ILE A 343 4.60 1.92 -9.62
N ASP A 344 4.93 2.11 -10.89
CA ASP A 344 6.21 2.68 -11.28
C ASP A 344 6.38 4.12 -10.76
N ILE A 345 5.32 4.92 -10.77
CA ILE A 345 5.33 6.29 -10.22
C ILE A 345 5.59 6.27 -8.72
N ILE A 346 4.82 5.48 -7.97
CA ILE A 346 4.92 5.42 -6.50
C ILE A 346 6.29 4.87 -6.09
N LEU A 347 6.76 3.78 -6.71
CA LEU A 347 8.06 3.21 -6.41
C LEU A 347 9.20 4.17 -6.74
N SER A 348 9.10 4.91 -7.86
CA SER A 348 10.09 5.93 -8.21
C SER A 348 10.22 7.01 -7.13
N ASP A 349 9.10 7.52 -6.60
CA ASP A 349 9.11 8.49 -5.49
C ASP A 349 9.75 7.89 -4.23
N VAL A 350 9.39 6.65 -3.87
CA VAL A 350 9.97 5.98 -2.70
C VAL A 350 11.48 5.79 -2.85
N PHE A 351 11.97 5.24 -3.97
CA PHE A 351 13.40 5.02 -4.16
C PHE A 351 14.21 6.30 -4.18
N LYS A 352 13.63 7.39 -4.67
CA LYS A 352 14.31 8.68 -4.75
C LYS A 352 14.38 9.40 -3.41
N TYR A 353 13.34 9.31 -2.58
CA TYR A 353 13.19 10.15 -1.39
C TYR A 353 13.18 9.42 -0.05
N ALA A 354 13.08 8.08 -0.01
CA ALA A 354 13.03 7.35 1.27
C ALA A 354 14.36 7.31 2.03
N GLY A 355 15.50 7.41 1.33
CA GLY A 355 16.83 7.30 1.95
C GLY A 355 16.97 6.00 2.76
N ASP A 356 17.39 6.11 4.03
CA ASP A 356 17.55 4.97 4.94
C ASP A 356 16.27 4.65 5.75
N ARG A 357 15.13 5.28 5.44
CA ARG A 357 13.87 5.05 6.14
C ARG A 357 13.42 3.59 5.98
N ARG A 358 12.86 3.03 7.05
CA ARG A 358 12.21 1.72 7.00
C ARG A 358 10.86 1.86 6.31
N ILE A 359 10.64 1.10 5.24
CA ILE A 359 9.38 1.08 4.49
C ILE A 359 8.82 -0.34 4.50
N LEU A 360 7.50 -0.43 4.74
CA LEU A 360 6.62 -1.55 4.45
C LEU A 360 5.62 -1.07 3.40
N PHE A 361 5.30 -1.91 2.43
CA PHE A 361 4.15 -1.68 1.55
C PHE A 361 2.99 -2.56 1.99
N SER A 362 1.77 -2.05 1.88
CA SER A 362 0.55 -2.85 2.00
C SER A 362 -0.46 -2.53 0.90
N SER A 363 -1.34 -3.48 0.57
CA SER A 363 -2.49 -3.23 -0.31
C SER A 363 -3.56 -4.30 -0.11
N PHE A 364 -4.83 -3.92 -0.28
CA PHE A 364 -5.95 -4.87 -0.42
C PHE A 364 -5.97 -5.55 -1.79
N ASP A 365 -5.33 -4.94 -2.79
CA ASP A 365 -5.30 -5.46 -4.14
C ASP A 365 -4.16 -6.50 -4.31
N PRO A 366 -4.48 -7.75 -4.66
CA PRO A 366 -3.47 -8.79 -4.83
C PRO A 366 -2.55 -8.55 -6.03
N ASP A 367 -3.04 -7.93 -7.12
CA ASP A 367 -2.23 -7.61 -8.30
C ASP A 367 -1.20 -6.53 -7.98
N ILE A 368 -1.57 -5.54 -7.17
CA ILE A 368 -0.66 -4.53 -6.64
C ILE A 368 0.42 -5.16 -5.77
N CYS A 369 0.06 -6.07 -4.85
CA CYS A 369 1.04 -6.80 -4.06
C CYS A 369 2.01 -7.61 -4.94
N ALA A 370 1.50 -8.27 -5.99
CA ALA A 370 2.30 -9.02 -6.95
C ALA A 370 3.26 -8.11 -7.71
N LEU A 371 2.79 -6.96 -8.20
CA LEU A 371 3.60 -5.98 -8.92
C LEU A 371 4.72 -5.40 -8.06
N ILE A 372 4.42 -4.98 -6.83
CA ILE A 372 5.44 -4.44 -5.93
C ILE A 372 6.51 -5.50 -5.65
N ASN A 373 6.11 -6.74 -5.33
CA ASN A 373 7.05 -7.83 -5.04
C ASN A 373 7.88 -8.26 -6.27
N ALA A 374 7.32 -8.13 -7.48
CA ALA A 374 8.03 -8.46 -8.71
C ALA A 374 8.98 -7.34 -9.16
N LYS A 375 8.59 -6.08 -8.98
CA LYS A 375 9.37 -4.90 -9.42
C LYS A 375 10.49 -4.55 -8.46
N GLN A 376 10.38 -4.89 -7.17
CA GLN A 376 11.41 -4.60 -6.19
C GLN A 376 11.53 -5.66 -5.10
N GLN A 377 12.70 -5.76 -4.47
CA GLN A 377 12.95 -6.64 -3.32
C GLN A 377 13.62 -5.90 -2.15
N GLN A 378 13.72 -4.58 -2.19
CA GLN A 378 14.32 -3.79 -1.12
C GLN A 378 13.41 -3.75 0.11
N TYR A 379 12.12 -3.49 -0.11
CA TYR A 379 11.13 -3.30 0.93
C TYR A 379 10.14 -4.47 0.99
N PRO A 380 9.77 -4.93 2.20
CA PRO A 380 8.74 -5.94 2.39
C PRO A 380 7.34 -5.47 1.95
N VAL A 381 6.50 -6.45 1.63
CA VAL A 381 5.10 -6.27 1.24
C VAL A 381 4.20 -7.09 2.17
N LEU A 382 3.12 -6.49 2.66
CA LEU A 382 2.08 -7.11 3.46
C LEU A 382 0.76 -7.09 2.67
N PHE A 383 0.05 -8.21 2.63
CA PHE A 383 -1.26 -8.26 1.98
C PHE A 383 -2.37 -7.93 2.98
N LEU A 384 -3.21 -6.92 2.69
CA LEU A 384 -4.36 -6.56 3.52
C LEU A 384 -5.54 -7.46 3.22
N CYS A 385 -6.15 -8.01 4.27
CA CYS A 385 -7.30 -8.91 4.18
C CYS A 385 -8.43 -8.42 5.06
N LEU A 386 -9.62 -8.28 4.47
CA LEU A 386 -10.87 -8.01 5.20
C LEU A 386 -11.29 -9.21 6.05
N GLY A 387 -11.05 -10.43 5.59
CA GLY A 387 -11.60 -11.63 6.19
C GLY A 387 -13.13 -11.62 6.15
N LEU A 388 -13.77 -12.37 7.04
CA LEU A 388 -15.22 -12.32 7.19
C LEU A 388 -15.58 -11.25 8.24
N THR A 389 -16.22 -10.17 7.79
CA THR A 389 -16.53 -8.98 8.59
C THR A 389 -17.97 -8.55 8.34
N THR A 390 -18.57 -7.87 9.32
CA THR A 390 -19.90 -7.23 9.16
C THR A 390 -19.80 -5.73 8.85
N ARG A 391 -18.58 -5.17 8.82
CA ARG A 391 -18.32 -3.74 8.71
C ARG A 391 -18.05 -3.26 7.28
N TYR A 392 -17.54 -4.15 6.44
CA TYR A 392 -17.08 -3.81 5.09
C TYR A 392 -17.67 -4.78 4.06
N GLU A 393 -17.93 -4.26 2.86
CA GLU A 393 -18.39 -5.08 1.75
C GLU A 393 -17.22 -5.96 1.23
N PRO A 394 -17.39 -7.28 1.09
CA PRO A 394 -16.34 -8.16 0.59
C PRO A 394 -15.98 -7.88 -0.87
N PHE A 395 -14.72 -8.14 -1.25
CA PHE A 395 -14.28 -8.10 -2.65
C PHE A 395 -14.70 -9.36 -3.43
N VAL A 396 -14.82 -9.20 -4.75
CA VAL A 396 -15.07 -10.32 -5.68
C VAL A 396 -13.82 -11.20 -5.85
N ASP A 397 -12.62 -10.62 -5.74
CA ASP A 397 -11.36 -11.34 -5.96
C ASP A 397 -11.19 -12.49 -4.96
N LEU A 398 -11.03 -13.71 -5.49
CA LEU A 398 -10.93 -14.93 -4.70
C LEU A 398 -9.69 -14.96 -3.80
N ARG A 399 -8.60 -14.27 -4.19
CA ARG A 399 -7.37 -14.13 -3.39
C ARG A 399 -7.60 -13.33 -2.11
N ALA A 400 -8.55 -12.41 -2.12
CA ALA A 400 -8.95 -11.58 -0.98
C ALA A 400 -10.20 -12.12 -0.24
N SER A 401 -10.79 -13.23 -0.68
CA SER A 401 -12.12 -13.69 -0.24
C SER A 401 -12.20 -14.13 1.23
N SER A 402 -11.08 -14.53 1.83
CA SER A 402 -10.99 -15.01 3.21
C SER A 402 -9.57 -14.92 3.73
N SER A 403 -9.40 -14.90 5.06
CA SER A 403 -8.09 -14.85 5.69
C SER A 403 -7.20 -16.05 5.33
N ASN A 404 -7.77 -17.24 5.15
CA ASN A 404 -7.01 -18.40 4.67
C ASN A 404 -6.58 -18.26 3.19
N SER A 405 -7.43 -17.70 2.33
CA SER A 405 -7.06 -17.43 0.94
C SER A 405 -5.98 -16.37 0.85
N ALA A 406 -6.03 -15.35 1.72
CA ALA A 406 -5.00 -14.33 1.83
C ALA A 406 -3.65 -14.89 2.31
N VAL A 407 -3.66 -15.79 3.30
CA VAL A 407 -2.45 -16.52 3.72
C VAL A 407 -1.88 -17.34 2.58
N ASN A 408 -2.73 -18.06 1.85
CA ASN A 408 -2.30 -18.87 0.72
C ASN A 408 -1.69 -18.03 -0.40
N PHE A 409 -2.34 -16.93 -0.74
CA PHE A 409 -1.83 -15.96 -1.70
C PHE A 409 -0.47 -15.41 -1.26
N ALA A 410 -0.35 -14.91 -0.02
CA ALA A 410 0.88 -14.34 0.51
C ALA A 410 2.04 -15.35 0.54
N ALA A 411 1.78 -16.58 0.99
CA ALA A 411 2.77 -17.66 0.99
C ALA A 411 3.26 -17.97 -0.43
N SER A 412 2.32 -18.08 -1.37
CA SER A 412 2.61 -18.45 -2.76
C SER A 412 3.37 -17.37 -3.53
N LEU A 413 3.01 -16.10 -3.32
CA LEU A 413 3.71 -14.95 -3.89
C LEU A 413 5.06 -14.74 -3.20
N GLY A 414 5.18 -15.17 -1.95
CA GLY A 414 6.41 -15.12 -1.18
C GLY A 414 6.74 -13.73 -0.67
N ILE A 415 5.72 -12.97 -0.30
CA ILE A 415 5.79 -11.67 0.38
C ILE A 415 6.00 -11.85 1.89
N LEU A 416 6.10 -10.75 2.65
CA LEU A 416 6.45 -10.79 4.08
C LEU A 416 5.34 -11.43 4.93
N GLY A 417 4.08 -11.09 4.66
CA GLY A 417 3.00 -11.41 5.58
C GLY A 417 1.64 -10.88 5.19
N VAL A 418 0.71 -10.97 6.15
CA VAL A 418 -0.70 -10.60 5.99
C VAL A 418 -1.12 -9.65 7.11
N ASN A 419 -1.91 -8.64 6.75
CA ASN A 419 -2.59 -7.72 7.66
C ASN A 419 -4.07 -8.15 7.77
N PHE A 420 -4.40 -8.81 8.87
CA PHE A 420 -5.74 -9.34 9.13
C PHE A 420 -6.64 -8.30 9.80
N ASN A 421 -7.94 -8.37 9.49
CA ASN A 421 -8.95 -7.61 10.22
C ASN A 421 -9.17 -8.18 11.63
N SER A 422 -9.31 -7.29 12.62
CA SER A 422 -9.49 -7.65 14.02
C SER A 422 -10.81 -8.39 14.29
N GLU A 423 -11.91 -8.02 13.63
CA GLU A 423 -13.22 -8.66 13.79
C GLU A 423 -13.17 -10.12 13.36
N ASP A 424 -12.50 -10.39 12.24
CA ASP A 424 -12.32 -11.74 11.70
C ASP A 424 -11.52 -12.62 12.67
N LEU A 425 -10.38 -12.12 13.15
CA LEU A 425 -9.51 -12.87 14.07
C LEU A 425 -10.10 -13.06 15.47
N LEU A 426 -10.95 -12.13 15.93
CA LEU A 426 -11.67 -12.30 17.19
C LEU A 426 -12.72 -13.41 17.10
N ARG A 427 -13.23 -13.70 15.91
CA ARG A 427 -14.14 -14.82 15.68
C ARG A 427 -13.39 -16.13 15.48
N ASP A 428 -12.35 -16.12 14.65
CA ASP A 428 -11.51 -17.29 14.38
C ASP A 428 -10.03 -16.90 14.25
N PRO A 429 -9.17 -17.25 15.24
CA PRO A 429 -7.74 -16.96 15.19
C PRO A 429 -6.93 -17.96 14.34
N SER A 430 -7.54 -19.03 13.81
CA SER A 430 -6.85 -20.06 13.02
C SER A 430 -6.00 -19.54 11.84
N PRO A 431 -6.34 -18.42 11.16
CA PRO A 431 -5.50 -17.89 10.09
C PRO A 431 -4.10 -17.45 10.56
N ILE A 432 -3.93 -17.05 11.83
CA ILE A 432 -2.61 -16.71 12.39
C ILE A 432 -1.73 -17.95 12.48
N GLU A 433 -2.29 -19.08 12.89
CA GLU A 433 -1.56 -20.35 12.97
C GLU A 433 -1.13 -20.81 11.58
N ARG A 434 -2.02 -20.66 10.59
CA ARG A 434 -1.72 -20.95 9.19
C ARG A 434 -0.64 -20.02 8.64
N ALA A 435 -0.71 -18.72 8.93
CA ALA A 435 0.34 -17.76 8.54
C ALA A 435 1.69 -18.17 9.14
N ARG A 436 1.71 -18.53 10.43
CA ARG A 436 2.90 -19.00 11.14
C ARG A 436 3.47 -20.29 10.54
N HIS A 437 2.61 -21.22 10.12
CA HIS A 437 3.04 -22.45 9.43
C HIS A 437 3.85 -22.15 8.16
N PHE A 438 3.44 -21.14 7.39
CA PHE A 438 4.17 -20.69 6.20
C PHE A 438 5.29 -19.69 6.49
N GLY A 439 5.59 -19.41 7.77
CA GLY A 439 6.61 -18.43 8.16
C GLY A 439 6.27 -16.98 7.82
N LEU A 440 4.99 -16.67 7.65
CA LEU A 440 4.50 -15.32 7.36
C LEU A 440 4.36 -14.50 8.65
N VAL A 441 4.65 -13.20 8.50
CA VAL A 441 4.41 -12.20 9.55
C VAL A 441 2.91 -11.89 9.62
N SER A 442 2.37 -11.75 10.83
CA SER A 442 0.95 -11.45 11.04
C SER A 442 0.75 -10.08 11.67
N PHE A 443 0.10 -9.17 10.96
CA PHE A 443 -0.35 -7.88 11.49
C PHE A 443 -1.86 -7.90 11.68
N VAL A 444 -2.37 -7.07 12.58
CA VAL A 444 -3.81 -6.88 12.77
C VAL A 444 -4.18 -5.39 12.73
N TRP A 445 -5.30 -5.08 12.08
CA TRP A 445 -5.88 -3.75 11.98
C TRP A 445 -7.38 -3.81 12.24
N GLY A 446 -8.00 -2.69 12.60
CA GLY A 446 -9.46 -2.57 12.71
C GLY A 446 -9.94 -1.92 14.00
N ASP A 447 -11.22 -1.58 14.03
CA ASP A 447 -11.83 -0.75 15.09
C ASP A 447 -11.82 -1.40 16.48
N ASP A 448 -11.64 -2.71 16.58
CA ASP A 448 -11.55 -3.40 17.87
C ASP A 448 -10.27 -3.06 18.62
N LEU A 449 -9.26 -2.49 17.94
CA LEU A 449 -8.00 -2.08 18.53
C LEU A 449 -8.07 -0.71 19.25
N ASN A 450 -9.27 -0.15 19.42
CA ASN A 450 -9.49 1.11 20.10
C ASN A 450 -9.39 1.05 21.64
N CYS A 451 -9.07 -0.12 22.23
CA CYS A 451 -8.87 -0.27 23.67
C CYS A 451 -7.64 -1.13 24.01
N LYS A 452 -7.02 -0.83 25.15
CA LYS A 452 -5.80 -1.49 25.62
C LYS A 452 -5.95 -3.00 25.79
N GLU A 453 -7.12 -3.47 26.23
CA GLU A 453 -7.39 -4.88 26.46
C GLU A 453 -7.31 -5.70 25.15
N ARG A 454 -7.90 -5.18 24.07
CA ARG A 454 -7.85 -5.82 22.75
C ARG A 454 -6.45 -5.79 22.15
N ILE A 455 -5.76 -4.64 22.25
CA ILE A 455 -4.35 -4.53 21.84
C ILE A 455 -3.50 -5.57 22.60
N ASP A 456 -3.65 -5.66 23.92
CA ASP A 456 -2.92 -6.63 24.73
C ASP A 456 -3.27 -8.08 24.38
N TYR A 457 -4.53 -8.38 24.07
CA TYR A 457 -4.94 -9.70 23.62
C TYR A 457 -4.20 -10.12 22.33
N PHE A 458 -4.21 -9.27 21.30
CA PHE A 458 -3.50 -9.59 20.06
C PHE A 458 -1.98 -9.71 20.27
N LYS A 459 -1.37 -8.81 21.04
CA LYS A 459 0.09 -8.79 21.27
C LYS A 459 0.58 -9.93 22.16
N LYS A 460 -0.15 -10.24 23.23
CA LYS A 460 0.32 -11.12 24.32
C LYS A 460 -0.30 -12.51 24.29
N VAL A 461 -1.51 -12.66 23.73
CA VAL A 461 -2.21 -13.94 23.65
C VAL A 461 -2.06 -14.53 22.25
N LEU A 462 -2.46 -13.81 21.21
CA LEU A 462 -2.35 -14.31 19.83
C LEU A 462 -0.94 -14.18 19.23
N LEU A 463 -0.07 -13.40 19.88
CA LEU A 463 1.34 -13.21 19.51
C LEU A 463 1.50 -12.76 18.05
N VAL A 464 0.70 -11.77 17.64
CA VAL A 464 0.87 -11.11 16.33
C VAL A 464 2.18 -10.32 16.30
N ASP A 465 2.72 -10.12 15.11
CA ASP A 465 3.97 -9.38 14.88
C ASP A 465 3.78 -7.86 14.81
N GLY A 466 2.55 -7.41 14.55
CA GLY A 466 2.21 -5.99 14.50
C GLY A 466 0.74 -5.70 14.78
N VAL A 467 0.47 -4.52 15.35
CA VAL A 467 -0.88 -3.98 15.57
C VAL A 467 -0.94 -2.57 14.96
N ILE A 468 -1.97 -2.31 14.16
CA ILE A 468 -2.21 -1.02 13.50
C ILE A 468 -3.46 -0.40 14.11
N TYR A 469 -3.33 0.73 14.79
CA TYR A 469 -4.44 1.31 15.55
C TYR A 469 -4.33 2.83 15.73
N ASP A 470 -5.47 3.45 16.05
CA ASP A 470 -5.62 4.90 16.26
C ASP A 470 -5.07 5.35 17.63
N ARG A 471 -4.81 6.64 17.79
CA ARG A 471 -4.45 7.26 19.09
C ARG A 471 -3.27 6.58 19.78
N ILE A 472 -2.20 6.32 19.02
CA ILE A 472 -0.94 5.78 19.58
C ILE A 472 -0.46 6.62 20.76
N GLY A 473 0.04 5.95 21.79
CA GLY A 473 0.53 6.58 23.02
C GLY A 473 -0.55 7.09 23.98
N GLU A 474 -1.82 7.17 23.55
CA GLU A 474 -2.94 7.54 24.43
C GLU A 474 -3.62 6.31 25.03
N ILE A 475 -3.79 5.24 24.23
CA ILE A 475 -4.51 4.03 24.66
C ILE A 475 -3.64 3.15 25.57
N CYS A 476 -2.38 2.93 25.20
CA CYS A 476 -1.45 2.06 25.93
C CYS A 476 -0.50 2.83 26.87
N GLY A 477 -0.60 4.16 26.92
CA GLY A 477 0.32 5.05 27.64
C GLY A 477 1.58 5.40 26.84
N GLU A 478 2.45 6.22 27.45
CA GLU A 478 3.70 6.64 26.82
C GLU A 478 4.55 5.44 26.40
N ARG A 479 5.06 5.50 25.18
CA ARG A 479 5.91 4.46 24.61
C ARG A 479 7.09 5.09 23.88
N ARG A 480 8.11 4.27 23.63
CA ARG A 480 9.25 4.64 22.80
C ARG A 480 9.31 3.71 21.59
N ASN A 481 9.69 4.29 20.44
CA ASN A 481 9.92 3.57 19.20
C ASN A 481 11.01 2.49 19.42
N VAL A 482 10.69 1.25 19.05
CA VAL A 482 11.55 0.07 19.25
C VAL A 482 12.86 0.20 18.49
N PHE A 483 12.85 0.82 17.30
CA PHE A 483 14.06 1.00 16.49
C PHE A 483 15.03 2.00 17.12
N LEU A 484 14.52 3.04 17.78
CA LEU A 484 15.35 3.97 18.55
C LEU A 484 16.00 3.26 19.73
N ILE A 485 15.21 2.51 20.51
CA ILE A 485 15.73 1.71 21.64
C ILE A 485 16.82 0.74 21.17
N GLU A 486 16.58 0.00 20.08
CA GLU A 486 17.55 -0.95 19.54
C GLU A 486 18.83 -0.27 19.05
N ARG A 487 18.72 0.91 18.41
CA ARG A 487 19.86 1.68 17.94
C ARG A 487 20.70 2.21 19.10
N GLU A 488 20.06 2.72 20.14
CA GLU A 488 20.71 3.18 21.37
C GLU A 488 21.45 2.04 22.07
N ALA A 489 20.78 0.90 22.26
CA ALA A 489 21.38 -0.28 22.87
C ALA A 489 22.60 -0.77 22.08
N LYS A 490 22.50 -0.84 20.74
CA LYS A 490 23.62 -1.21 19.87
C LYS A 490 24.78 -0.23 20.00
N THR A 491 24.50 1.07 19.99
CA THR A 491 25.52 2.13 20.12
C THR A 491 26.25 2.06 21.46
N SER A 492 25.52 1.80 22.56
CA SER A 492 26.10 1.64 23.90
C SER A 492 27.02 0.42 24.00
N LEU A 493 26.65 -0.70 23.39
CA LEU A 493 27.51 -1.89 23.34
C LEU A 493 28.83 -1.62 22.60
N PHE A 494 28.80 -0.87 21.49
CA PHE A 494 30.03 -0.49 20.78
C PHE A 494 30.92 0.46 21.60
N LYS A 495 30.34 1.37 22.39
CA LYS A 495 31.12 2.25 23.28
C LYS A 495 31.81 1.48 24.40
N GLN A 496 31.16 0.45 24.97
CA GLN A 496 31.76 -0.36 26.03
C GLN A 496 32.90 -1.26 25.55
N GLY A 497 32.87 -1.70 24.27
CA GLY A 497 33.95 -2.47 23.66
C GLY A 497 35.22 -1.69 23.35
N VAL A 498 35.21 -0.36 23.51
CA VAL A 498 36.38 0.52 23.34
C VAL A 498 36.71 1.15 24.69
N SER A 499 37.20 0.35 25.64
CA SER A 499 37.87 0.87 26.82
C SER A 499 39.31 1.23 26.43
N PRO A 500 39.81 2.45 26.69
CA PRO A 500 41.22 2.74 26.52
C PRO A 500 41.98 1.91 27.54
N THR A 501 42.84 1.02 27.07
CA THR A 501 43.85 0.40 27.93
C THR A 501 44.67 1.54 28.53
N SER A 502 44.59 1.66 29.84
CA SER A 502 45.44 2.50 30.66
C SER A 502 46.89 2.10 30.41
N LEU A 503 47.60 2.89 29.61
CA LEU A 503 49.05 2.94 29.59
C LEU A 503 49.47 4.08 30.53
N ASP A 504 49.30 3.84 31.83
CA ASP A 504 50.17 4.43 32.83
C ASP A 504 51.39 3.51 32.92
N ASP A 505 52.47 3.91 32.24
CA ASP A 505 53.85 3.68 32.69
C ASP A 505 54.79 4.47 31.77
N THR A 506 55.12 5.67 32.23
CA THR A 506 56.32 6.38 31.77
C THR A 506 57.50 5.88 32.60
N PRO A 507 58.64 5.58 31.94
CA PRO A 507 59.85 6.20 32.45
C PRO A 507 60.75 6.75 31.34
N SER A 508 61.12 8.02 31.53
CA SER A 508 62.40 8.67 31.21
C SER A 508 63.06 8.44 29.84
N SER A 509 63.13 9.52 29.06
CA SER A 509 64.02 9.73 27.90
C SER A 509 65.51 9.48 28.23
N PRO A 510 66.34 9.17 27.21
CA PRO A 510 67.13 10.27 26.66
C PRO A 510 67.30 10.28 25.11
N THR A 511 67.30 11.52 24.64
CA THR A 511 67.90 12.16 23.45
C THR A 511 68.83 11.34 22.53
N ILE A 512 68.63 11.41 21.20
CA ILE A 512 69.59 11.98 20.20
C ILE A 512 69.08 11.83 18.72
N SER A 513 69.09 12.99 18.04
CA SER A 513 69.26 13.34 16.61
C SER A 513 68.41 12.76 15.45
N GLU A 514 67.70 13.71 14.82
CA GLU A 514 67.42 13.97 13.40
C GLU A 514 68.05 13.06 12.31
N LYS A 515 67.21 12.59 11.35
CA LYS A 515 67.21 13.05 9.94
C LYS A 515 66.17 12.35 9.03
N SER A 516 65.44 13.21 8.30
CA SER A 516 64.97 13.12 6.90
C SER A 516 64.11 11.95 6.37
N VAL A 517 62.84 12.29 6.07
CA VAL A 517 62.13 12.23 4.76
C VAL A 517 62.38 11.03 3.83
N SER A 518 61.35 10.19 3.61
CA SER A 518 60.80 9.81 2.28
C SER A 518 59.60 8.85 2.46
N SER A 519 58.40 9.31 2.13
CA SER A 519 57.55 8.89 0.98
C SER A 519 57.08 7.42 0.97
N TYR A 520 55.83 7.28 1.40
CA TYR A 520 54.76 6.39 0.90
C TYR A 520 55.13 5.39 -0.22
N SER A 521 55.12 4.10 0.14
CA SER A 521 54.51 3.03 -0.65
C SER A 521 54.44 1.77 0.22
N SER A 522 53.25 1.45 0.73
CA SER A 522 52.99 0.17 1.40
C SER A 522 51.86 -0.54 0.69
N THR A 523 52.25 -1.53 -0.10
CA THR A 523 51.46 -2.71 -0.46
C THR A 523 50.86 -3.30 0.81
N VAL A 524 49.52 -3.33 0.92
CA VAL A 524 48.81 -4.07 1.96
C VAL A 524 47.89 -5.09 1.30
N SER A 525 48.37 -6.32 1.28
CA SER A 525 47.56 -7.52 1.33
C SER A 525 47.04 -7.71 2.76
N SER A 526 45.72 -7.69 2.95
CA SER A 526 45.07 -8.12 4.19
C SER A 526 43.70 -8.70 3.83
N ILE A 527 43.57 -10.02 3.77
CA ILE A 527 43.02 -10.85 4.85
C ILE A 527 41.61 -10.40 5.23
N SER A 528 40.63 -11.12 4.65
CA SER A 528 39.24 -11.12 5.08
C SER A 528 39.02 -12.29 6.06
N PRO A 529 38.43 -12.05 7.24
CA PRO A 529 37.83 -13.13 8.01
C PRO A 529 36.42 -12.76 8.44
N TYR A 530 35.41 -13.17 7.67
CA TYR A 530 34.09 -13.45 8.26
C TYR A 530 33.52 -14.73 7.64
N ARG A 531 33.59 -15.79 8.44
CA ARG A 531 32.95 -17.09 8.22
C ARG A 531 31.44 -16.91 8.19
N GLU A 532 30.83 -17.39 7.11
CA GLU A 532 29.41 -17.73 7.06
C GLU A 532 29.14 -18.93 7.99
N ASN A 533 28.17 -18.76 8.90
CA ASN A 533 27.50 -19.89 9.54
C ASN A 533 26.31 -20.26 8.66
N GLY A 534 26.41 -21.45 8.05
CA GLY A 534 25.30 -22.09 7.35
C GLY A 534 24.20 -22.54 8.31
N TYR A 535 22.96 -22.34 7.89
CA TYR A 535 21.82 -23.08 8.39
C TYR A 535 21.40 -24.09 7.31
N LEU A 536 21.67 -25.36 7.56
CA LEU A 536 21.00 -26.48 6.91
C LEU A 536 19.60 -26.61 7.50
N ASN A 537 18.58 -26.58 6.65
CA ASN A 537 17.28 -27.15 6.97
C ASN A 537 17.35 -28.68 6.81
N LYS A 538 16.89 -29.37 7.85
CA LYS A 538 16.37 -30.74 7.81
C LYS A 538 14.90 -30.68 8.17
#